data_AF-A0A953URC4-F1
#
_entry.id   AF-A0A953URC4-F1
#
_cell.length_a   1.000
_cell.length_b   1.000
_cell.length_c   1.000
_cell.angle_alpha   90.00
_cell.angle_beta   90.00
_cell.angle_gamma   90.00
#
_symmetry.space_group_name_H-M   'P 1'
#
loop_
_entity.id
_entity.type
_entity.pdbx_description
1 polymer ?
#
loop_
_entity_poly.entity_id
_entity_poly.type
_entity_poly.pdbx_seq_one_letter_code
_entity_poly.pdbx_strand_id
1 'polypeptide(L)'
;MASKKRDLLEVLTLELEFLRGGGYRKSSSWRPPFLFEDSPTCLNFDQPGLKRPCSECVLMQLVPAEFRDKQIACRYIPLNEQHETVQSLYQCGTPEELETAVIEWLMNTIHKLELERAEGRSDLDGPTPETGIGEA
;
A
#
# COMPACT_ATOMS: atom_id res chain seq x y z
N MET A 1 24.01 2.78 -5.63
CA MET A 1 23.08 3.53 -4.76
C MET A 1 21.87 2.65 -4.56
N ALA A 2 21.74 2.03 -3.39
CA ALA A 2 20.59 1.17 -3.11
C ALA A 2 19.35 2.05 -3.09
N SER A 3 18.44 1.87 -4.06
CA SER A 3 17.12 2.48 -4.01
C SER A 3 16.52 2.07 -2.66
N LYS A 4 16.41 3.00 -1.71
CA LYS A 4 15.71 2.75 -0.45
C LYS A 4 14.35 2.24 -0.87
N LYS A 5 14.09 0.95 -0.68
CA LYS A 5 12.76 0.38 -0.86
C LYS A 5 11.85 1.25 -0.01
N ARG A 6 10.95 2.01 -0.66
CA ARG A 6 9.96 2.83 0.05
C ARG A 6 9.24 1.90 1.02
N ASP A 7 9.12 2.32 2.28
CA ASP A 7 8.45 1.50 3.29
C ASP A 7 6.98 1.39 2.92
N LEU A 8 6.43 0.16 2.94
CA LEU A 8 5.03 -0.07 2.54
C LEU A 8 4.11 0.72 3.47
N LEU A 9 4.41 0.70 4.77
CA LEU A 9 3.66 1.43 5.79
C LEU A 9 3.65 2.93 5.50
N GLU A 10 4.82 3.53 5.23
CA GLU A 10 4.93 4.96 4.89
C GLU A 10 4.09 5.32 3.64
N VAL A 11 4.15 4.48 2.60
CA VAL A 11 3.39 4.70 1.37
C VAL A 11 1.88 4.65 1.62
N LEU A 12 1.39 3.68 2.39
CA LEU A 12 -0.04 3.57 2.70
C LEU A 12 -0.52 4.71 3.59
N THR A 13 0.28 5.15 4.56
CA THR A 13 -0.05 6.29 5.42
C THR A 13 -0.18 7.58 4.61
N LEU A 14 0.77 7.86 3.71
CA LEU A 14 0.71 9.02 2.82
C LEU A 14 -0.52 8.97 1.89
N GLU A 15 -0.85 7.77 1.40
CA GLU A 15 -2.05 7.57 0.58
C GLU A 15 -3.33 7.89 1.37
N LEU A 16 -3.43 7.42 2.62
CA LEU A 16 -4.58 7.68 3.48
C LEU A 16 -4.75 9.17 3.78
N GLU A 17 -3.65 9.87 4.07
CA GLU A 17 -3.65 11.32 4.28
C GLU A 17 -4.09 12.07 3.02
N PHE A 18 -3.58 11.68 1.85
CA PHE A 18 -3.94 12.28 0.57
C PHE A 18 -5.43 12.08 0.24
N LEU A 19 -5.94 10.86 0.44
CA LEU A 19 -7.34 10.51 0.21
C LEU A 19 -8.26 11.31 1.14
N ARG A 20 -8.00 11.31 2.45
CA ARG A 20 -8.78 12.08 3.45
C ARG A 20 -8.70 13.60 3.23
N GLY A 21 -7.58 14.10 2.73
CA GLY A 21 -7.41 15.50 2.33
C GLY A 21 -8.21 15.91 1.09
N GLY A 22 -8.95 14.97 0.48
CA GLY A 22 -9.72 15.16 -0.73
C GLY A 22 -8.86 15.27 -1.98
N GLY A 23 -7.65 14.67 -1.98
CA GLY A 23 -6.70 14.76 -3.08
C GLY A 23 -7.30 14.32 -4.43
N TYR A 24 -8.12 13.27 -4.40
CA TYR A 24 -8.83 12.77 -5.57
C TYR A 24 -10.13 13.51 -5.91
N ARG A 25 -10.66 14.34 -5.01
CA ARG A 25 -11.84 15.18 -5.30
C ARG A 25 -11.45 16.50 -5.96
N LYS A 26 -10.17 16.89 -5.84
CA LYS A 26 -9.63 18.19 -6.27
C LYS A 26 -8.99 18.18 -7.66
N SER A 27 -9.20 17.14 -8.47
CA SER A 27 -8.53 17.05 -9.77
C SER A 27 -9.05 18.13 -10.75
N SER A 28 -8.17 19.00 -11.23
CA SER A 28 -8.40 19.93 -12.35
C SER A 28 -8.31 19.24 -13.73
N SER A 29 -8.33 17.91 -13.75
CA SER A 29 -8.13 17.10 -14.96
C SER A 29 -9.45 16.89 -15.71
N TRP A 30 -9.34 16.70 -17.03
CA TRP A 30 -10.45 16.40 -17.94
C TRP A 30 -11.07 15.01 -17.73
N ARG A 31 -10.53 14.21 -16.80
CA ARG A 31 -11.02 12.87 -16.44
C ARG A 31 -11.08 12.71 -14.93
N PRO A 32 -11.94 11.80 -14.41
CA PRO A 32 -11.88 11.36 -13.03
C PRO A 32 -10.49 10.81 -12.69
N PRO A 33 -10.00 11.03 -11.46
CA PRO A 33 -8.72 10.49 -11.07
C PRO A 33 -8.84 9.02 -10.66
N PHE A 34 -7.76 8.28 -10.90
CA PHE A 34 -7.61 6.88 -10.56
C PHE A 34 -6.82 6.75 -9.26
N LEU A 35 -7.41 6.04 -8.29
CA LEU A 35 -6.83 5.73 -7.00
C LEU A 35 -5.54 4.93 -7.18
N PHE A 36 -4.55 5.25 -6.36
CA PHE A 36 -3.17 4.78 -6.41
C PHE A 36 -2.39 5.17 -7.66
N GLU A 37 -3.01 5.28 -8.83
CA GLU A 37 -2.32 5.62 -10.10
C GLU A 37 -2.03 7.12 -10.21
N ASP A 38 -3.00 7.96 -9.87
CA ASP A 38 -2.87 9.42 -9.84
C ASP A 38 -2.44 9.93 -8.46
N SER A 39 -1.97 9.04 -7.58
CA SER A 39 -1.42 9.39 -6.28
C SER A 39 0.00 9.94 -6.40
N PRO A 40 0.39 10.94 -5.58
CA PRO A 40 1.80 11.28 -5.36
C PRO A 40 2.67 10.10 -4.87
N THR A 41 2.08 9.05 -4.30
CA THR A 41 2.80 7.84 -3.86
C THR A 41 3.13 6.90 -5.02
N CYS A 42 2.47 7.06 -6.18
CA CYS A 42 2.68 6.24 -7.36
C CYS A 42 4.13 6.38 -7.87
N LEU A 43 4.74 5.25 -8.25
CA LEU A 43 6.07 5.25 -8.87
C LEU A 43 6.11 6.06 -10.18
N ASN A 44 4.97 6.18 -10.86
CA ASN A 44 4.83 6.83 -12.15
C ASN A 44 4.13 8.20 -12.08
N PHE A 45 3.91 8.74 -10.87
CA PHE A 45 3.28 10.06 -10.71
C PHE A 45 4.10 11.15 -11.40
N ASP A 46 3.43 11.97 -12.21
CA ASP A 46 4.03 13.10 -12.94
C ASP A 46 5.22 12.72 -13.86
N GLN A 47 5.25 11.48 -14.36
CA GLN A 47 6.29 10.98 -15.28
C GLN A 47 5.73 10.76 -16.69
N PRO A 48 5.80 11.75 -17.60
CA PRO A 48 5.22 11.64 -18.95
C PRO A 48 6.02 10.76 -19.94
N GLY A 49 7.22 10.29 -19.59
CA GLY A 49 8.14 9.64 -20.53
C GLY A 49 8.41 8.15 -20.29
N LEU A 50 8.90 7.78 -19.10
CA LEU A 50 9.39 6.43 -18.83
C LEU A 50 8.58 5.78 -17.71
N LYS A 51 7.42 5.21 -18.06
CA LYS A 51 6.61 4.45 -17.11
C LYS A 51 7.40 3.23 -16.65
N ARG A 52 7.67 3.16 -15.35
CA ARG A 52 8.21 1.99 -14.68
C ARG A 52 7.13 0.92 -14.56
N PRO A 53 7.47 -0.37 -14.68
CA PRO A 53 6.50 -1.42 -14.49
C PRO A 53 6.01 -1.40 -13.04
N CYS A 54 4.71 -1.64 -12.84
CA CYS A 54 4.13 -1.71 -11.49
C CYS A 54 4.82 -2.78 -10.63
N SER A 55 5.46 -3.80 -11.24
CA SER A 55 6.25 -4.81 -10.54
C SER A 55 7.38 -4.27 -9.65
N GLU A 56 7.87 -3.05 -9.93
CA GLU A 56 8.88 -2.35 -9.12
C GLU A 56 8.26 -1.55 -7.96
N CYS A 57 6.93 -1.41 -7.90
CA CYS A 57 6.22 -0.66 -6.87
C CYS A 57 6.07 -1.48 -5.58
N VAL A 58 6.16 -0.80 -4.43
CA VAL A 58 6.00 -1.44 -3.11
C VAL A 58 4.60 -2.04 -2.91
N LEU A 59 3.58 -1.48 -3.56
CA LEU A 59 2.19 -1.95 -3.50
C LEU A 59 2.00 -3.35 -4.10
N MET A 60 2.96 -3.85 -4.88
CA MET A 60 2.89 -5.21 -5.46
C MET A 60 2.82 -6.32 -4.42
N GLN A 61 3.28 -6.05 -3.20
CA GLN A 61 3.17 -6.97 -2.08
C GLN A 61 1.70 -7.25 -1.70
N LEU A 62 0.81 -6.31 -1.98
CA LEU A 62 -0.62 -6.37 -1.68
C LEU A 62 -1.46 -6.87 -2.88
N VAL A 63 -0.84 -6.99 -4.06
CA VAL A 63 -1.52 -7.49 -5.26
C VAL A 63 -1.50 -9.03 -5.26
N PRO A 64 -2.68 -9.68 -5.43
CA PRO A 64 -2.76 -11.13 -5.58
C PRO A 64 -1.94 -11.63 -6.77
N ALA A 65 -1.36 -12.83 -6.67
CA ALA A 65 -0.41 -13.35 -7.65
C ALA A 65 -0.96 -13.35 -9.09
N GLU A 66 -2.24 -13.65 -9.26
CA GLU A 66 -2.96 -13.70 -10.54
C GLU A 66 -3.13 -12.34 -11.26
N PHE A 67 -2.90 -11.23 -10.56
CA PHE A 67 -3.03 -9.88 -11.13
C PHE A 67 -1.70 -9.12 -11.25
N ARG A 68 -0.58 -9.74 -10.89
CA ARG A 68 0.74 -9.09 -10.89
C ARG A 68 1.29 -8.81 -12.28
N ASP A 69 0.79 -9.51 -13.30
CA ASP A 69 1.13 -9.34 -14.72
C ASP A 69 0.33 -8.21 -15.39
N LYS A 70 -0.70 -7.66 -14.73
CA LYS A 70 -1.51 -6.57 -15.27
C LYS A 70 -0.69 -5.27 -15.34
N GLN A 71 -0.94 -4.48 -16.39
CA GLN A 71 -0.26 -3.19 -16.59
C GLN A 71 -0.45 -2.22 -15.42
N ILE A 72 -1.63 -2.24 -14.79
CA ILE A 72 -1.98 -1.39 -13.65
C ILE A 72 -2.42 -2.29 -12.49
N ALA A 73 -1.48 -3.07 -11.99
CA ALA A 73 -1.70 -4.09 -10.97
C ALA A 73 -2.30 -3.54 -9.66
N CYS A 74 -2.00 -2.28 -9.30
CA CYS A 74 -2.52 -1.65 -8.08
C CYS A 74 -4.06 -1.49 -8.05
N ARG A 75 -4.75 -1.52 -9.20
CA ARG A 75 -6.22 -1.49 -9.24
C ARG A 75 -6.87 -2.81 -8.80
N TYR A 76 -6.09 -3.89 -8.76
CA TYR A 76 -6.56 -5.23 -8.40
C TYR A 76 -6.23 -5.59 -6.95
N ILE A 77 -5.87 -4.60 -6.12
CA ILE A 77 -5.71 -4.80 -4.68
C ILE A 77 -7.10 -5.09 -4.09
N PRO A 78 -7.28 -6.21 -3.37
CA PRO A 78 -8.52 -6.53 -2.69
C PRO A 78 -8.67 -5.63 -1.47
N LEU A 79 -9.84 -5.02 -1.33
CA LEU A 79 -10.15 -4.03 -0.31
C LEU A 79 -10.91 -4.63 0.89
N ASN A 80 -11.58 -5.76 0.70
CA ASN A 80 -12.42 -6.39 1.72
C ASN A 80 -12.46 -7.93 1.59
N GLU A 81 -13.17 -8.57 2.51
CA GLU A 81 -13.33 -10.03 2.57
C GLU A 81 -14.09 -10.60 1.36
N GLN A 82 -14.89 -9.76 0.69
CA GLN A 82 -15.58 -10.09 -0.56
C GLN A 82 -14.64 -10.07 -1.77
N HIS A 83 -13.35 -9.78 -1.58
CA HIS A 83 -12.33 -9.64 -2.63
C HIS A 83 -12.69 -8.57 -3.66
N GLU A 84 -13.51 -7.59 -3.28
CA GLU A 84 -13.75 -6.43 -4.13
C GLU A 84 -12.44 -5.66 -4.28
N THR A 85 -12.17 -5.22 -5.50
CA THR A 85 -10.96 -4.48 -5.84
C THR A 85 -11.33 -3.05 -6.22
N VAL A 86 -10.35 -2.16 -6.26
CA VAL A 86 -10.51 -0.82 -6.82
C VAL A 86 -11.13 -0.90 -8.23
N GLN A 87 -10.67 -1.86 -9.05
CA GLN A 87 -11.17 -2.08 -10.39
C GLN A 87 -12.64 -2.52 -10.43
N SER A 88 -13.08 -3.42 -9.54
CA SER A 88 -14.48 -3.85 -9.51
C SER A 88 -15.40 -2.73 -9.01
N LEU A 89 -14.96 -1.97 -8.01
CA LEU A 89 -15.71 -0.82 -7.49
C LEU A 89 -15.79 0.32 -8.50
N TYR A 90 -14.80 0.49 -9.38
CA TYR A 90 -14.94 1.40 -10.54
C TYR A 90 -16.03 1.00 -11.53
N GLN A 91 -16.36 -0.29 -11.61
CA GLN A 91 -17.32 -0.81 -12.58
C GLN A 91 -18.73 -0.87 -12.00
N CYS A 92 -18.86 -1.20 -10.72
CA CYS A 92 -20.14 -1.54 -10.10
C CYS A 92 -20.52 -0.67 -8.90
N GLY A 93 -19.57 0.08 -8.32
CA GLY A 93 -19.78 0.90 -7.13
C GLY A 93 -19.96 2.38 -7.43
N THR A 94 -20.46 3.10 -6.44
CA THR A 94 -20.50 4.57 -6.40
C THR A 94 -19.15 5.15 -5.97
N PRO A 95 -18.85 6.41 -6.33
CA PRO A 95 -17.63 7.08 -5.85
C PRO A 95 -17.50 7.08 -4.32
N GLU A 96 -18.61 7.24 -3.60
CA GLU A 96 -18.66 7.24 -2.15
C GLU A 96 -18.35 5.86 -1.56
N GLU A 97 -18.91 4.78 -2.14
CA GLU A 97 -18.60 3.41 -1.74
C GLU A 97 -17.13 3.08 -1.99
N LEU A 98 -16.61 3.46 -3.16
CA LEU A 98 -15.20 3.26 -3.50
C LEU A 98 -14.27 3.99 -2.51
N GLU A 99 -14.53 5.26 -2.25
CA GLU A 99 -13.70 6.05 -1.32
C GLU A 99 -13.76 5.47 0.10
N THR A 100 -14.95 5.10 0.57
CA THR A 100 -15.14 4.50 1.90
C THR A 100 -14.39 3.18 2.02
N ALA A 101 -14.56 2.28 1.05
CA ALA A 101 -13.89 0.98 1.03
C ALA A 101 -12.37 1.12 1.06
N VAL A 102 -11.81 2.09 0.31
CA VAL A 102 -10.36 2.32 0.26
C VAL A 102 -9.85 2.93 1.56
N ILE A 103 -10.59 3.86 2.19
CA ILE A 103 -10.23 4.43 3.50
C ILE A 103 -10.19 3.34 4.57
N GLU A 104 -11.24 2.52 4.66
CA GLU A 104 -11.33 1.44 5.63
C GLU A 104 -10.21 0.41 5.42
N TRP A 105 -9.99 0.02 4.17
CA TRP A 105 -8.90 -0.89 3.81
C TRP A 105 -7.53 -0.33 4.18
N LEU A 106 -7.25 0.96 3.89
CA LEU A 106 -5.99 1.61 4.23
C LEU A 106 -5.77 1.61 5.74
N MET A 107 -6.79 1.99 6.53
CA MET A 107 -6.70 1.99 7.99
C MET A 107 -6.41 0.61 8.55
N ASN A 108 -7.15 -0.41 8.11
CA ASN A 108 -6.98 -1.79 8.59
C ASN A 108 -5.62 -2.36 8.19
N THR A 109 -5.17 -2.10 6.96
CA THR A 109 -3.89 -2.59 6.45
C THR A 109 -2.71 -1.91 7.15
N ILE A 110 -2.77 -0.59 7.37
CA ILE A 110 -1.78 0.16 8.14
C ILE A 110 -1.68 -0.42 9.56
N HIS A 111 -2.82 -0.57 10.25
CA HIS A 111 -2.85 -1.10 11.60
C HIS A 111 -2.24 -2.51 11.70
N LYS A 112 -2.54 -3.37 10.73
CA LYS A 112 -1.96 -4.72 10.65
C LYS A 112 -0.43 -4.66 10.46
N LEU A 113 0.06 -3.83 9.55
CA LEU A 113 1.50 -3.66 9.30
C LEU A 113 2.24 -3.07 10.51
N GLU A 114 1.60 -2.16 11.25
CA GLU A 114 2.15 -1.63 12.50
C GLU A 114 2.29 -2.71 13.57
N LEU A 115 1.27 -3.57 13.72
CA LEU A 115 1.30 -4.70 14.65
C LEU A 115 2.39 -5.70 14.28
N GLU A 116 2.44 -6.13 13.02
CA GLU A 116 3.48 -7.05 12.52
C GLU A 116 4.90 -6.51 12.77
N ARG A 117 5.10 -5.19 12.67
CA ARG A 117 6.38 -4.54 12.95
C ARG A 117 6.70 -4.46 14.43
N ALA A 118 5.69 -4.30 15.29
CA ALA A 118 5.86 -4.34 16.73
C ALA A 118 6.22 -5.75 17.20
N GLU A 119 5.52 -6.77 16.69
CA GLU A 119 5.74 -8.18 17.02
C GLU A 119 7.08 -8.70 16.46
N GLY A 120 7.45 -8.34 15.22
CA GLY A 120 8.74 -8.71 14.63
C GLY A 120 9.96 -8.02 15.24
N ARG A 121 9.78 -6.95 16.04
CA ARG A 121 10.85 -6.34 16.87
C ARG A 121 11.10 -7.09 18.18
N SER A 122 10.18 -7.95 18.62
CA SER A 122 10.31 -8.70 19.88
C SER A 122 11.23 -9.92 19.78
N ASP A 123 11.51 -10.44 18.58
CA ASP A 123 12.32 -11.66 18.40
C ASP A 123 13.84 -11.43 18.38
N LEU A 124 14.32 -10.17 18.39
CA LEU A 124 15.75 -9.84 18.40
C LEU A 124 16.28 -9.28 19.73
N ASP A 125 15.44 -9.20 20.77
CA ASP A 125 15.85 -8.77 22.12
C ASP A 125 15.55 -9.88 23.16
N GLY A 126 16.03 -11.10 22.88
CA GLY A 126 16.12 -12.13 23.90
C GLY A 126 17.39 -11.92 24.74
N PRO A 127 17.33 -11.81 26.08
CA PRO A 127 18.52 -11.67 26.90
C PRO A 127 19.40 -12.91 26.69
N THR A 128 20.64 -12.70 26.23
CA THR A 128 21.65 -13.75 26.23
C THR A 128 21.81 -14.27 27.65
N PRO A 129 21.50 -15.56 27.95
CA PRO A 129 21.91 -16.14 29.21
C PRO A 129 23.41 -16.40 29.08
N GLU A 130 24.22 -15.44 29.51
CA GLU A 130 25.64 -15.70 29.77
C GLU A 130 25.72 -16.73 30.89
N THR A 131 25.97 -17.95 30.43
CA THR A 131 26.02 -19.17 31.21
C THR A 131 27.23 -19.06 32.12
N GLY A 132 26.96 -19.03 33.43
CA GLY A 132 27.97 -19.31 34.44
C GLY A 132 28.49 -20.73 34.28
N ILE A 133 29.79 -20.83 34.06
CA ILE A 133 30.64 -22.02 34.22
C ILE A 133 31.90 -21.44 34.86
N GLY A 134 32.17 -21.63 36.15
CA GLY A 134 32.92 -22.77 36.69
C GLY A 134 34.38 -22.70 36.22
N GLU A 135 35.45 -22.80 37.00
CA GLU A 135 35.72 -23.43 38.30
C GLU A 135 37.19 -23.09 38.66
N ALA A 136 37.56 -23.41 39.92
CA ALA A 136 38.90 -23.53 40.51
C ALA A 136 39.62 -22.27 41.03
#